data_AF-A0A2R7IXE8-F1
#
_entry.id   AF-A0A2R7IXE8-F1
#
_cell.length_a   1.000
_cell.length_b   1.000
_cell.length_c   1.000
_cell.angle_alpha   90.00
_cell.angle_beta   90.00
_cell.angle_gamma   90.00
#
_symmetry.space_group_name_H-M   'P 1'
#
loop_
_entity.id
_entity.type
_entity.pdbx_description
1 polymer ?
#
loop_
_entity_poly.entity_id
_entity_poly.type
_entity_poly.pdbx_seq_one_letter_code
_entity_poly.pdbx_strand_id
1 'polypeptide(L)'
;MKAAVARCAAQGCTPEKDAAAALALSHAQFLMGEYEAARRTLWAALDRNKASARQHPLPYAALLRARVKIDSHLGEYEDARSGSIRQMILLRDTLLAKDHNAIAARVQLADVNAHIGQSRLAESQYRESLNLALAAGDVPVEIATRFRLAKFWTPKGNGPVSTSDRRKVAEILEPIITAVDDERRKYSVPARMIIARLAERSGNADAINAVLRDAPPGSMTAPQLLSFTPVEFKGRSATCQDELEGKSSANGYRTVDKVNTACHDPRNLVSPIDVDKQWINVGFWITPEGTVRDIEILQRGSAYVGDWSKKVERAIGSRRYAPWRPQSGGPGLYRIERYSMTAPYFVPTGSTLRQHSTQTTLEIADITAW
;
A
#
# COMPACT_ATOMS: atom_id res chain seq x y z
N MET A 1 -23.59 -9.90 11.77
CA MET A 1 -22.97 -9.96 10.43
C MET A 1 -23.07 -11.34 9.77
N LYS A 2 -22.57 -12.44 10.37
CA LYS A 2 -22.71 -13.80 9.79
C LYS A 2 -24.14 -14.18 9.39
N ALA A 3 -25.11 -13.91 10.26
CA ALA A 3 -26.53 -14.13 9.95
C ALA A 3 -27.07 -13.27 8.79
N ALA A 4 -26.50 -12.08 8.54
CA ALA A 4 -26.90 -11.24 7.41
C ALA A 4 -26.43 -11.85 6.08
N VAL A 5 -25.18 -12.30 6.02
CA VAL A 5 -24.64 -13.02 4.85
C VAL A 5 -25.41 -14.33 4.62
N ALA A 6 -25.67 -15.11 5.67
CA ALA A 6 -26.45 -16.35 5.57
C ALA A 6 -27.88 -16.11 5.06
N ARG A 7 -28.56 -15.06 5.55
CA ARG A 7 -29.88 -14.66 5.04
C ARG A 7 -29.80 -14.27 3.57
N CYS A 8 -28.81 -13.48 3.15
CA CYS A 8 -28.67 -13.12 1.75
C CYS A 8 -28.42 -14.31 0.83
N ALA A 9 -27.61 -15.27 1.28
CA ALA A 9 -27.38 -16.52 0.55
C ALA A 9 -28.64 -17.39 0.46
N ALA A 10 -29.49 -17.40 1.49
CA ALA A 10 -30.70 -18.22 1.54
C ALA A 10 -31.93 -17.59 0.88
N GLN A 11 -32.08 -16.27 0.95
CA GLN A 11 -33.30 -15.55 0.58
C GLN A 11 -33.19 -14.76 -0.74
N GLY A 12 -32.02 -14.75 -1.39
CA GLY A 12 -31.81 -14.04 -2.66
C GLY A 12 -31.79 -12.51 -2.50
N CYS A 13 -30.78 -11.97 -1.81
CA CYS A 13 -30.57 -10.52 -1.73
C CYS A 13 -30.27 -9.89 -3.10
N THR A 14 -30.53 -8.59 -3.25
CA THR A 14 -29.98 -7.81 -4.38
C THR A 14 -28.45 -7.79 -4.31
N PRO A 15 -27.75 -7.61 -5.46
CA PRO A 15 -26.30 -7.58 -5.47
C PRO A 15 -25.67 -6.55 -4.52
N GLU A 16 -26.28 -5.39 -4.37
CA GLU A 16 -25.86 -4.34 -3.44
C GLU A 16 -25.94 -4.82 -1.99
N LYS A 17 -27.05 -5.44 -1.60
CA LYS A 17 -27.29 -5.91 -0.23
C LYS A 17 -26.37 -7.07 0.12
N ASP A 18 -26.20 -8.03 -0.80
CA ASP A 18 -25.29 -9.15 -0.58
C ASP A 18 -23.84 -8.68 -0.48
N ALA A 19 -23.40 -7.81 -1.41
CA ALA A 19 -22.05 -7.24 -1.37
C ALA A 19 -21.80 -6.45 -0.07
N ALA A 20 -22.73 -5.59 0.35
CA ALA A 20 -22.61 -4.84 1.59
C ALA A 20 -22.50 -5.76 2.83
N ALA A 21 -23.34 -6.80 2.90
CA ALA A 21 -23.29 -7.76 4.01
C ALA A 21 -21.97 -8.54 4.05
N ALA A 22 -21.48 -8.98 2.88
CA ALA A 22 -20.22 -9.69 2.75
C ALA A 22 -19.02 -8.80 3.10
N LEU A 23 -19.00 -7.55 2.63
CA LEU A 23 -17.97 -6.56 2.96
C LEU A 23 -17.91 -6.27 4.46
N ALA A 24 -19.06 -6.07 5.10
CA ALA A 24 -19.12 -5.85 6.54
C ALA A 24 -18.56 -7.05 7.33
N LEU A 25 -18.96 -8.28 6.95
CA LEU A 25 -18.43 -9.48 7.60
C LEU A 25 -16.93 -9.66 7.34
N SER A 26 -16.46 -9.48 6.10
CA SER A 26 -15.04 -9.62 5.78
C SER A 26 -14.19 -8.57 6.46
N HIS A 27 -14.72 -7.36 6.62
CA HIS A 27 -14.06 -6.29 7.38
C HIS A 27 -13.92 -6.70 8.85
N ALA A 28 -14.99 -7.15 9.50
CA ALA A 28 -14.94 -7.60 10.89
C ALA A 28 -13.96 -8.79 11.07
N GLN A 29 -13.95 -9.73 10.12
CA GLN A 29 -12.98 -10.83 10.10
C GLN A 29 -11.55 -10.31 9.93
N PHE A 30 -11.32 -9.35 9.04
CA PHE A 30 -10.03 -8.69 8.90
C PHE A 30 -9.59 -8.06 10.22
N LEU A 31 -10.45 -7.29 10.89
CA LEU A 31 -10.15 -6.66 12.18
C LEU A 31 -9.75 -7.68 13.25
N MET A 32 -10.38 -8.86 13.25
CA MET A 32 -10.02 -9.98 14.15
C MET A 32 -8.77 -10.75 13.72
N GLY A 33 -8.15 -10.41 12.60
CA GLY A 33 -6.98 -11.12 12.07
C GLY A 33 -7.30 -12.40 11.32
N GLU A 34 -8.58 -12.66 11.03
CA GLU A 34 -9.08 -13.86 10.37
C GLU A 34 -9.07 -13.69 8.84
N TYR A 35 -7.89 -13.39 8.28
CA TYR A 35 -7.74 -13.04 6.86
C TYR A 35 -8.25 -14.13 5.91
N GLU A 36 -7.98 -15.39 6.22
CA GLU A 36 -8.48 -16.53 5.44
C GLU A 36 -10.01 -16.64 5.49
N ALA A 37 -10.62 -16.36 6.64
CA ALA A 37 -12.08 -16.33 6.75
C ALA A 37 -12.67 -15.15 5.98
N ALA A 38 -12.02 -13.99 6.02
CA ALA A 38 -12.38 -12.81 5.23
C ALA A 38 -12.31 -13.10 3.73
N ARG A 39 -11.23 -13.74 3.27
CA ARG A 39 -11.03 -14.17 1.88
C ARG A 39 -12.12 -15.13 1.42
N ARG A 40 -12.46 -16.15 2.22
CA ARG A 40 -13.56 -17.08 1.92
C ARG A 40 -14.92 -16.39 1.83
N THR A 41 -15.21 -15.46 2.74
CA THR A 41 -16.46 -14.68 2.71
C THR A 41 -16.60 -13.89 1.41
N LEU A 42 -15.51 -13.23 0.97
CA LEU A 42 -15.50 -12.45 -0.26
C LEU A 42 -15.58 -13.33 -1.51
N TRP A 43 -14.88 -14.46 -1.54
CA TRP A 43 -15.01 -15.43 -2.63
C TRP A 43 -16.45 -15.92 -2.80
N ALA A 44 -17.09 -16.35 -1.71
CA ALA A 44 -18.47 -16.81 -1.77
C ALA A 44 -19.43 -15.71 -2.26
N ALA A 45 -19.19 -14.45 -1.88
CA ALA A 45 -19.98 -13.32 -2.38
C ALA A 45 -19.70 -13.02 -3.86
N LEU A 46 -18.44 -13.06 -4.31
CA LEU A 46 -18.09 -12.91 -5.72
C LEU A 46 -18.77 -13.98 -6.57
N ASP A 47 -18.78 -15.24 -6.13
CA ASP A 47 -19.43 -16.32 -6.86
C ASP A 47 -20.94 -16.11 -7.00
N ARG A 48 -21.63 -15.70 -5.91
CA ARG A 48 -23.07 -15.39 -5.95
C ARG A 48 -23.40 -14.20 -6.86
N ASN A 49 -22.53 -13.19 -6.92
CA ASN A 49 -22.78 -11.95 -7.67
C ASN A 49 -22.24 -11.98 -9.11
N LYS A 50 -21.58 -13.07 -9.52
CA LYS A 50 -20.88 -13.16 -10.81
C LYS A 50 -21.82 -12.99 -12.01
N ALA A 51 -23.00 -13.59 -11.97
CA ALA A 51 -23.97 -13.53 -13.06
C ALA A 51 -24.53 -12.12 -13.29
N SER A 52 -24.62 -11.32 -12.21
CA SER A 52 -25.12 -9.95 -12.23
C SER A 52 -24.01 -8.89 -12.34
N ALA A 53 -22.75 -9.29 -12.49
CA ALA A 53 -21.60 -8.40 -12.37
C ALA A 53 -21.62 -7.25 -13.40
N ARG A 54 -22.14 -7.48 -14.62
CA ARG A 54 -22.23 -6.42 -15.65
C ARG A 54 -23.41 -5.48 -15.42
N GLN A 55 -24.52 -5.98 -14.87
CA GLN A 55 -25.69 -5.17 -14.54
C GLN A 55 -25.46 -4.35 -13.25
N HIS A 56 -24.68 -4.90 -12.32
CA HIS A 56 -24.33 -4.28 -11.03
C HIS A 56 -22.81 -4.25 -10.84
N PRO A 57 -22.08 -3.43 -11.64
CA PRO A 57 -20.62 -3.46 -11.65
C PRO A 57 -19.98 -2.91 -10.37
N LEU A 58 -20.59 -1.91 -9.72
CA LEU A 58 -20.01 -1.28 -8.54
C LEU A 58 -19.99 -2.22 -7.30
N PRO A 59 -21.09 -2.92 -6.93
CA PRO A 59 -21.05 -3.90 -5.85
C PRO A 59 -20.02 -5.01 -6.08
N TYR A 60 -19.94 -5.55 -7.30
CA TYR A 60 -18.99 -6.60 -7.64
C TYR A 60 -17.54 -6.10 -7.59
N ALA A 61 -17.27 -4.90 -8.12
CA ALA A 61 -15.96 -4.27 -8.05
C ALA A 61 -15.53 -3.96 -6.61
N ALA A 62 -16.46 -3.59 -5.73
CA ALA A 62 -16.17 -3.38 -4.31
C ALA A 62 -15.71 -4.67 -3.62
N LEU A 63 -16.36 -5.81 -3.92
CA LEU A 63 -15.94 -7.12 -3.44
C LEU A 63 -14.53 -7.49 -3.93
N LEU A 64 -14.24 -7.26 -5.22
CA LEU A 64 -12.90 -7.47 -5.77
C LEU A 64 -11.87 -6.59 -5.06
N ARG A 65 -12.15 -5.29 -4.89
CA ARG A 65 -11.25 -4.35 -4.21
C ARG A 65 -10.91 -4.81 -2.79
N ALA A 66 -11.90 -5.24 -2.02
CA ALA A 66 -11.70 -5.76 -0.68
C ALA A 66 -10.86 -7.05 -0.68
N ARG A 67 -11.11 -7.94 -1.65
CA ARG A 67 -10.35 -9.19 -1.80
C ARG A 67 -8.89 -8.91 -2.10
N VAL A 68 -8.60 -7.98 -3.03
CA VAL A 68 -7.23 -7.55 -3.34
C VAL A 68 -6.46 -7.13 -2.09
N LYS A 69 -7.10 -6.34 -1.20
CA LYS A 69 -6.46 -5.92 0.05
C LYS A 69 -6.18 -7.13 0.97
N ILE A 70 -7.13 -8.03 1.15
CA ILE A 70 -6.93 -9.24 1.97
C ILE A 70 -5.84 -10.14 1.40
N ASP A 71 -5.84 -10.36 0.08
CA ASP A 71 -4.81 -11.15 -0.59
C ASP A 71 -3.42 -10.53 -0.38
N SER A 72 -3.27 -9.21 -0.45
CA SER A 72 -2.00 -8.54 -0.12
C SER A 72 -1.54 -8.86 1.32
N HIS A 73 -2.44 -8.79 2.31
CA HIS A 73 -2.12 -9.14 3.71
C HIS A 73 -1.76 -10.62 3.90
N LEU A 74 -2.21 -11.50 3.02
CA LEU A 74 -1.85 -12.93 2.97
C LEU A 74 -0.60 -13.23 2.13
N GLY A 75 0.02 -12.22 1.48
CA GLY A 75 1.15 -12.43 0.58
C GLY A 75 0.75 -13.07 -0.76
N GLU A 76 -0.55 -13.13 -1.03
CA GLU A 76 -1.21 -13.68 -2.21
C GLU A 76 -1.17 -12.68 -3.38
N TYR A 77 0.00 -12.16 -3.71
CA TYR A 77 0.11 -10.99 -4.59
C TYR A 77 -0.30 -11.24 -6.04
N GLU A 78 -0.10 -12.45 -6.58
CA GLU A 78 -0.63 -12.79 -7.92
C GLU A 78 -2.15 -12.85 -7.93
N ASP A 79 -2.75 -13.30 -6.82
CA ASP A 79 -4.20 -13.31 -6.63
C ASP A 79 -4.76 -11.89 -6.47
N ALA A 80 -4.04 -11.02 -5.74
CA ALA A 80 -4.33 -9.59 -5.66
C ALA A 80 -4.25 -8.95 -7.06
N ARG A 81 -3.23 -9.28 -7.85
CA ARG A 81 -3.07 -8.78 -9.22
C ARG A 81 -4.19 -9.25 -10.13
N SER A 82 -4.53 -10.54 -10.09
CA SER A 82 -5.64 -11.12 -10.85
C SER A 82 -6.97 -10.46 -10.50
N GLY A 83 -7.23 -10.22 -9.20
CA GLY A 83 -8.39 -9.48 -8.72
C GLY A 83 -8.45 -8.05 -9.26
N SER A 84 -7.34 -7.31 -9.20
CA SER A 84 -7.24 -5.95 -9.74
C SER A 84 -7.43 -5.89 -11.25
N ILE A 85 -6.91 -6.86 -12.02
CA ILE A 85 -7.14 -6.96 -13.46
C ILE A 85 -8.62 -7.17 -13.76
N ARG A 86 -9.28 -8.12 -13.07
CA ARG A 86 -10.72 -8.39 -13.24
C ARG A 86 -11.56 -7.15 -12.92
N GLN A 87 -11.21 -6.43 -11.86
CA GLN A 87 -11.92 -5.22 -11.44
C GLN A 87 -11.78 -4.11 -12.50
N MET A 88 -10.55 -3.87 -12.97
CA MET A 88 -10.26 -2.87 -13.98
C MET A 88 -10.98 -3.17 -15.30
N ILE A 89 -10.93 -4.43 -15.77
CA ILE A 89 -11.64 -4.85 -17.00
C ILE A 89 -13.15 -4.67 -16.83
N LEU A 90 -13.73 -5.13 -15.72
CA LEU A 90 -15.16 -4.99 -15.48
C LEU A 90 -15.59 -3.53 -15.58
N LEU A 91 -14.97 -2.65 -14.80
CA LEU A 91 -15.36 -1.24 -14.73
C LEU A 91 -15.08 -0.50 -16.04
N ARG A 92 -13.98 -0.81 -16.74
CA ARG A 92 -13.69 -0.25 -18.06
C ARG A 92 -14.76 -0.62 -19.09
N ASP A 93 -15.24 -1.86 -19.06
CA ASP A 93 -16.17 -2.38 -20.07
C ASP A 93 -17.63 -2.00 -19.78
N THR A 94 -17.98 -1.69 -18.52
CA THR A 94 -19.35 -1.39 -18.10
C THR A 94 -19.63 0.08 -17.82
N LEU A 95 -18.62 0.87 -17.47
CA LEU A 95 -18.78 2.28 -17.13
C LEU A 95 -18.22 3.17 -18.25
N LEU A 96 -18.56 4.46 -18.18
CA LEU A 96 -17.98 5.45 -19.10
C LEU A 96 -16.46 5.50 -18.93
N ALA A 97 -15.73 5.73 -20.03
CA ALA A 97 -14.26 5.77 -20.01
C ALA A 97 -13.69 6.82 -19.03
N LYS A 98 -14.46 7.87 -18.73
CA LYS A 98 -14.13 8.96 -17.80
C LYS A 98 -14.70 8.76 -16.39
N ASP A 99 -15.30 7.61 -16.10
CA ASP A 99 -15.86 7.32 -14.78
C ASP A 99 -14.76 7.22 -13.71
N HIS A 100 -15.00 7.87 -12.57
CA HIS A 100 -14.10 7.89 -11.43
C HIS A 100 -13.63 6.48 -11.02
N ASN A 101 -14.56 5.53 -10.90
CA ASN A 101 -14.26 4.18 -10.45
C ASN A 101 -13.42 3.41 -11.46
N ALA A 102 -13.68 3.61 -12.76
CA ALA A 102 -12.91 2.98 -13.82
C ALA A 102 -11.45 3.46 -13.83
N ILE A 103 -11.21 4.75 -13.60
CA ILE A 103 -9.85 5.31 -13.51
C ILE A 103 -9.19 4.86 -12.20
N ALA A 104 -9.88 4.93 -11.06
CA ALA A 104 -9.36 4.50 -9.77
C ALA A 104 -8.97 3.01 -9.75
N ALA A 105 -9.68 2.14 -10.47
CA ALA A 105 -9.33 0.72 -10.59
C ALA A 105 -8.03 0.49 -11.39
N ARG A 106 -7.72 1.32 -12.39
CA ARG A 106 -6.43 1.30 -13.08
C ARG A 106 -5.29 1.70 -12.15
N VAL A 107 -5.50 2.73 -11.32
CA VAL A 107 -4.53 3.16 -10.31
C VAL A 107 -4.27 2.04 -9.30
N GLN A 108 -5.30 1.31 -8.86
CA GLN A 108 -5.12 0.17 -7.96
C GLN A 108 -4.31 -0.97 -8.60
N LEU A 109 -4.54 -1.28 -9.88
CA LEU A 109 -3.71 -2.26 -10.59
C LEU A 109 -2.25 -1.81 -10.67
N ALA A 110 -2.01 -0.51 -10.89
CA ALA A 110 -0.66 0.06 -10.86
C ALA A 110 -0.03 -0.02 -9.46
N ASP A 111 -0.79 0.20 -8.39
CA ASP A 111 -0.35 0.00 -7.00
C ASP A 111 0.13 -1.45 -6.78
N VAL A 112 -0.66 -2.45 -7.21
CA VAL A 112 -0.28 -3.87 -7.09
C VAL A 112 0.94 -4.20 -7.93
N ASN A 113 1.00 -3.74 -9.18
CA ASN A 113 2.15 -3.98 -10.06
C ASN A 113 3.43 -3.33 -9.51
N ALA A 114 3.34 -2.13 -8.92
CA ALA A 114 4.48 -1.49 -8.26
C ALA A 114 4.95 -2.30 -7.05
N HIS A 115 4.01 -2.86 -6.28
CA HIS A 115 4.30 -3.65 -5.09
C HIS A 115 5.05 -4.94 -5.41
N ILE A 116 4.67 -5.65 -6.48
CA ILE A 116 5.33 -6.89 -6.92
C ILE A 116 6.57 -6.64 -7.82
N GLY A 117 7.04 -5.40 -7.92
CA GLY A 117 8.26 -5.06 -8.65
C GLY A 117 8.11 -4.88 -10.16
N GLN A 118 6.89 -4.94 -10.72
CA GLN A 118 6.61 -4.67 -12.14
C GLN A 118 6.67 -3.16 -12.46
N SER A 119 7.85 -2.57 -12.26
CA SER A 119 8.05 -1.12 -12.20
C SER A 119 7.70 -0.40 -13.50
N ARG A 120 8.13 -0.94 -14.66
CA ARG A 120 7.81 -0.34 -15.98
C ARG A 120 6.31 -0.35 -16.27
N LEU A 121 5.63 -1.44 -15.92
CA LEU A 121 4.19 -1.57 -16.13
C LEU A 121 3.43 -0.62 -15.20
N ALA A 122 3.79 -0.58 -13.92
CA ALA A 122 3.18 0.30 -12.94
C ALA A 122 3.31 1.78 -13.35
N GLU A 123 4.51 2.22 -13.76
CA GLU A 123 4.71 3.60 -14.21
C GLU A 123 3.84 3.95 -15.41
N SER A 124 3.83 3.08 -16.43
CA SER A 124 3.01 3.28 -17.63
C SER A 124 1.53 3.41 -17.27
N GLN A 125 1.02 2.55 -16.39
CA GLN A 125 -0.38 2.56 -15.95
C GLN A 125 -0.74 3.79 -15.11
N TYR A 126 0.16 4.25 -14.24
CA TYR A 126 -0.07 5.50 -13.53
C TYR A 126 -0.12 6.70 -14.46
N ARG A 127 0.77 6.78 -15.46
CA ARG A 127 0.77 7.88 -16.45
C ARG A 127 -0.51 7.88 -17.28
N GLU A 128 -0.95 6.71 -17.75
CA GLU A 128 -2.22 6.58 -18.45
C GLU A 128 -3.40 7.01 -17.56
N SER A 129 -3.44 6.55 -16.31
CA SER A 129 -4.49 6.91 -15.35
C SER A 129 -4.51 8.40 -15.05
N LEU A 130 -3.34 9.04 -14.96
CA LEU A 130 -3.23 10.48 -14.78
C LEU A 130 -3.81 11.24 -15.98
N ASN A 131 -3.48 10.83 -17.21
CA ASN A 131 -4.02 11.44 -18.42
C ASN A 131 -5.55 11.30 -18.49
N LEU A 132 -6.08 10.14 -18.11
CA LEU A 132 -7.53 9.90 -18.04
C LEU A 132 -8.20 10.78 -16.98
N ALA A 133 -7.61 10.89 -15.79
CA ALA A 133 -8.12 11.73 -14.70
C ALA A 133 -8.17 13.22 -15.12
N LEU A 134 -7.09 13.71 -15.76
CA LEU A 134 -7.02 15.06 -16.31
C LEU A 134 -8.10 15.29 -17.38
N ALA A 135 -8.26 14.36 -18.32
CA ALA A 135 -9.28 14.46 -19.37
C ALA A 135 -10.72 14.35 -18.84
N ALA A 136 -10.91 13.74 -17.68
CA ALA A 136 -12.18 13.62 -16.97
C ALA A 136 -12.46 14.81 -16.04
N GLY A 137 -11.46 15.62 -15.70
CA GLY A 137 -11.56 16.62 -14.63
C GLY A 137 -11.67 15.99 -13.24
N ASP A 138 -11.27 14.72 -13.07
CA ASP A 138 -11.32 13.99 -11.79
C ASP A 138 -10.14 14.39 -10.90
N VAL A 139 -10.29 15.52 -10.23
CA VAL A 139 -9.26 16.11 -9.37
C VAL A 139 -8.84 15.16 -8.23
N PRO A 140 -9.74 14.44 -7.54
CA PRO A 140 -9.34 13.46 -6.53
C PRO A 140 -8.42 12.36 -7.08
N VAL A 141 -8.74 11.77 -8.23
CA VAL A 141 -7.90 10.71 -8.83
C VAL A 141 -6.61 11.28 -9.39
N GLU A 142 -6.63 12.48 -9.98
CA GLU A 142 -5.43 13.17 -10.44
C GLU A 142 -4.42 13.31 -9.29
N ILE A 143 -4.84 13.91 -8.18
CA ILE A 143 -4.00 14.17 -7.02
C ILE A 143 -3.45 12.86 -6.45
N ALA A 144 -4.34 11.88 -6.25
CA ALA A 144 -3.98 10.57 -5.74
C ALA A 144 -2.95 9.83 -6.63
N THR A 145 -3.04 10.01 -7.95
CA THR A 145 -2.14 9.40 -8.94
C THR A 145 -0.80 10.12 -8.99
N ARG A 146 -0.78 11.46 -8.94
CA ARG A 146 0.45 12.26 -8.87
C ARG A 146 1.27 11.92 -7.64
N PHE A 147 0.65 11.81 -6.47
CA PHE A 147 1.37 11.41 -5.26
C PHE A 147 1.95 9.99 -5.34
N ARG A 148 1.25 9.05 -5.97
CA ARG A 148 1.78 7.70 -6.22
C ARG A 148 2.95 7.69 -7.20
N LEU A 149 2.86 8.43 -8.30
CA LEU A 149 3.96 8.61 -9.25
C LEU A 149 5.18 9.28 -8.61
N ALA A 150 4.97 10.31 -7.79
CA ALA A 150 6.04 10.98 -7.06
C ALA A 150 6.73 10.02 -6.06
N LYS A 151 5.93 9.22 -5.34
CA LYS A 151 6.46 8.16 -4.46
C LYS A 151 7.23 7.11 -5.25
N PHE A 152 6.74 6.71 -6.42
CA PHE A 152 7.39 5.74 -7.29
C PHE A 152 8.78 6.21 -7.72
N TRP A 153 8.92 7.49 -8.07
CA TRP A 153 10.19 8.12 -8.44
C TRP A 153 11.06 8.55 -7.23
N THR A 154 10.59 8.35 -6.00
CA THR A 154 11.36 8.62 -4.78
C THR A 154 12.19 7.39 -4.41
N PRO A 155 13.54 7.48 -4.35
CA PRO A 155 14.36 6.32 -3.99
C PRO A 155 14.08 5.85 -2.56
N LYS A 156 14.00 4.53 -2.35
CA LYS A 156 13.62 3.90 -1.07
C LYS A 156 14.65 4.03 0.06
N GLY A 157 15.91 4.37 -0.24
CA GLY A 157 16.97 4.53 0.76
C GLY A 157 17.03 5.94 1.36
N ASN A 158 17.91 6.15 2.36
CA ASN A 158 18.13 7.46 2.98
C ASN A 158 19.25 8.29 2.31
N GLY A 159 19.95 7.72 1.33
CA GLY A 159 21.07 8.38 0.65
C GLY A 159 20.63 9.52 -0.30
N PRO A 160 21.63 10.24 -0.86
CA PRO A 160 21.39 11.31 -1.83
C PRO A 160 20.54 10.85 -3.02
N VAL A 161 19.62 11.71 -3.44
CA VAL A 161 18.72 11.46 -4.58
C VAL A 161 19.35 12.04 -5.84
N SER A 162 19.29 11.29 -6.96
CA SER A 162 19.81 11.76 -8.24
C SER A 162 19.09 13.04 -8.70
N THR A 163 19.79 13.93 -9.40
CA THR A 163 19.18 15.14 -9.96
C THR A 163 18.05 14.83 -10.95
N SER A 164 18.15 13.71 -11.67
CA SER A 164 17.11 13.24 -12.58
C SER A 164 15.82 12.88 -11.84
N ASP A 165 15.92 12.10 -10.76
CA ASP A 165 14.75 11.69 -9.98
C ASP A 165 14.09 12.87 -9.27
N ARG A 166 14.90 13.79 -8.70
CA ARG A 166 14.38 15.03 -8.11
C ARG A 166 13.61 15.87 -9.13
N ARG A 167 14.12 16.00 -10.35
CA ARG A 167 13.45 16.74 -11.43
C ARG A 167 12.13 16.09 -11.81
N LYS A 168 12.09 14.75 -11.95
CA LYS A 168 10.85 14.02 -12.26
C LYS A 168 9.80 14.20 -11.18
N VAL A 169 10.19 14.09 -9.90
CA VAL A 169 9.26 14.30 -8.79
C VAL A 169 8.71 15.74 -8.78
N ALA A 170 9.57 16.73 -9.01
CA ALA A 170 9.15 18.12 -9.14
C ALA A 170 8.15 18.30 -10.30
N GLU A 171 8.45 17.78 -11.49
CA GLU A 171 7.57 17.83 -12.67
C GLU A 171 6.19 17.21 -12.39
N ILE A 172 6.14 16.05 -11.73
CA ILE A 172 4.89 15.35 -11.38
C ILE A 172 4.01 16.20 -10.44
N LEU A 173 4.63 16.92 -9.51
CA LEU A 173 3.94 17.64 -8.44
C LEU A 173 3.70 19.13 -8.76
N GLU A 174 4.40 19.71 -9.72
CA GLU A 174 4.30 21.13 -10.09
C GLU A 174 2.86 21.60 -10.36
N PRO A 175 2.00 20.82 -11.06
CA PRO A 175 0.61 21.25 -11.30
C PRO A 175 -0.23 21.36 -10.03
N ILE A 176 0.12 20.65 -8.95
CA ILE A 176 -0.53 20.79 -7.63
C ILE A 176 0.02 22.03 -6.91
N ILE A 177 1.32 22.27 -7.04
CA ILE A 177 2.06 23.33 -6.34
C ILE A 177 1.68 24.74 -6.84
N THR A 178 1.43 24.85 -8.13
CA THR A 178 1.11 26.11 -8.83
C THR A 178 -0.39 26.30 -9.08
N ALA A 179 -1.21 25.35 -8.61
CA ALA A 179 -2.64 25.38 -8.83
C ALA A 179 -3.31 26.64 -8.26
N VAL A 180 -4.17 27.23 -9.08
CA VAL A 180 -5.00 28.38 -8.70
C VAL A 180 -6.39 27.96 -8.24
N ASP A 181 -6.85 26.73 -8.51
CA ASP A 181 -8.13 26.25 -7.99
C ASP A 181 -8.00 25.77 -6.54
N ASP A 182 -9.04 26.00 -5.75
CA ASP A 182 -9.04 25.67 -4.32
C ASP A 182 -8.97 24.16 -4.05
N GLU A 183 -9.36 23.31 -4.99
CA GLU A 183 -9.35 21.86 -4.81
C GLU A 183 -7.93 21.30 -4.81
N ARG A 184 -7.10 21.65 -5.81
CA ARG A 184 -5.68 21.27 -5.85
C ARG A 184 -4.84 22.04 -4.85
N ARG A 185 -5.14 23.32 -4.60
CA ARG A 185 -4.35 24.17 -3.70
C ARG A 185 -4.24 23.59 -2.28
N LYS A 186 -5.26 22.85 -1.82
CA LYS A 186 -5.25 22.09 -0.55
C LYS A 186 -4.06 21.12 -0.43
N TYR A 187 -3.49 20.68 -1.54
CA TYR A 187 -2.41 19.70 -1.60
C TYR A 187 -1.05 20.30 -1.99
N SER A 188 -0.98 21.62 -2.20
CA SER A 188 0.26 22.33 -2.55
C SER A 188 1.35 22.16 -1.48
N VAL A 189 1.01 22.30 -0.20
CA VAL A 189 1.97 22.14 0.91
C VAL A 189 2.45 20.68 1.02
N PRO A 190 1.58 19.65 1.04
CA PRO A 190 2.03 18.26 0.97
C PRO A 190 2.94 17.96 -0.24
N ALA A 191 2.65 18.52 -1.42
CA ALA A 191 3.46 18.35 -2.62
C ALA A 191 4.86 18.99 -2.48
N ARG A 192 4.92 20.25 -2.03
CA ARG A 192 6.20 20.94 -1.71
C ARG A 192 7.01 20.16 -0.68
N MET A 193 6.34 19.55 0.28
CA MET A 193 6.99 18.79 1.34
C MET A 193 7.71 17.53 0.84
N ILE A 194 7.17 16.86 -0.18
CA ILE A 194 7.86 15.74 -0.83
C ILE A 194 9.15 16.23 -1.49
N ILE A 195 9.09 17.33 -2.23
CA ILE A 195 10.26 17.93 -2.90
C ILE A 195 11.32 18.34 -1.86
N ALA A 196 10.90 18.98 -0.77
CA ALA A 196 11.79 19.42 0.31
C ALA A 196 12.56 18.25 0.95
N ARG A 197 11.92 17.10 1.20
CA ARG A 197 12.60 15.90 1.73
C ARG A 197 13.68 15.38 0.80
N LEU A 198 13.42 15.39 -0.51
CA LEU A 198 14.43 14.97 -1.47
C LEU A 198 15.61 15.95 -1.51
N ALA A 199 15.35 17.24 -1.31
CA ALA A 199 16.39 18.25 -1.19
C ALA A 199 17.24 18.08 0.08
N GLU A 200 16.63 17.80 1.23
CA GLU A 200 17.34 17.48 2.48
C GLU A 200 18.26 16.28 2.34
N ARG A 201 17.75 15.19 1.75
CA ARG A 201 18.56 13.99 1.46
C ARG A 201 19.76 14.28 0.56
N SER A 202 19.68 15.33 -0.25
CA SER A 202 20.74 15.81 -1.13
C SER A 202 21.56 16.97 -0.54
N GLY A 203 21.43 17.26 0.77
CA GLY A 203 22.28 18.20 1.51
C GLY A 203 21.64 19.56 1.85
N ASN A 204 20.41 19.84 1.43
CA ASN A 204 19.72 21.09 1.79
C ASN A 204 18.93 20.94 3.09
N ALA A 205 19.61 21.04 4.23
CA ALA A 205 19.05 20.78 5.56
C ALA A 205 17.91 21.71 6.01
N ASP A 206 17.69 22.86 5.36
CA ASP A 206 16.62 23.81 5.72
C ASP A 206 15.39 23.69 4.79
N ALA A 207 15.39 22.77 3.83
CA ALA A 207 14.34 22.72 2.80
C ALA A 207 12.95 22.47 3.37
N ILE A 208 12.79 21.60 4.38
CA ILE A 208 11.48 21.36 5.01
C ILE A 208 11.04 22.59 5.80
N ASN A 209 11.93 23.20 6.58
CA ASN A 209 11.63 24.38 7.38
C ASN A 209 11.19 25.56 6.50
N ALA A 210 11.80 25.73 5.32
CA ALA A 210 11.37 26.74 4.35
C ALA A 210 9.91 26.53 3.93
N VAL A 211 9.51 25.30 3.60
CA VAL A 211 8.11 24.98 3.25
C VAL A 211 7.16 25.27 4.42
N LEU A 212 7.58 24.97 5.66
CA LEU A 212 6.77 25.24 6.84
C LEU A 212 6.61 26.75 7.12
N ARG A 213 7.66 27.56 6.90
CA ARG A 213 7.61 29.02 7.06
C ARG A 213 6.70 29.68 6.03
N ASP A 214 6.69 29.18 4.80
CA ASP A 214 5.91 29.74 3.68
C ASP A 214 4.46 29.23 3.63
N ALA A 215 4.11 28.23 4.44
CA ALA A 215 2.78 27.64 4.45
C ALA A 215 1.74 28.64 5.01
N PRO A 216 0.63 28.90 4.31
CA PRO A 216 -0.43 29.77 4.83
C PRO A 216 -0.95 29.27 6.18
N PRO A 217 -1.27 30.15 7.14
CA PRO A 217 -1.88 29.75 8.41
C PRO A 217 -3.13 28.89 8.18
N GLY A 218 -3.18 27.71 8.82
CA GLY A 218 -4.32 26.78 8.68
C GLY A 218 -4.31 25.92 7.41
N SER A 219 -3.28 26.02 6.56
CA SER A 219 -3.12 25.14 5.38
C SER A 219 -2.90 23.66 5.72
N MET A 220 -2.51 23.37 6.97
CA MET A 220 -2.33 22.01 7.50
C MET A 220 -3.41 21.71 8.55
N THR A 221 -4.54 21.20 8.07
CA THR A 221 -5.68 20.77 8.91
C THR A 221 -5.57 19.31 9.35
N ALA A 222 -4.60 18.57 8.82
CA ALA A 222 -4.30 17.20 9.16
C ALA A 222 -2.78 16.97 9.19
N PRO A 223 -2.29 16.07 10.05
CA PRO A 223 -0.85 15.84 10.19
C PRO A 223 -0.25 15.25 8.91
N GLN A 224 0.83 15.89 8.42
CA GLN A 224 1.56 15.45 7.22
C GLN A 224 2.89 14.82 7.63
N LEU A 225 3.05 13.51 7.41
CA LEU A 225 4.27 12.78 7.78
C LEU A 225 5.46 13.30 6.98
N LEU A 226 6.42 13.96 7.62
CA LEU A 226 7.67 14.52 7.09
C LEU A 226 8.76 13.47 6.88
N SER A 227 9.10 12.76 7.94
CA SER A 227 10.19 11.80 7.93
C SER A 227 9.88 10.66 8.88
N PHE A 228 10.52 9.52 8.63
CA PHE A 228 10.52 8.37 9.52
C PHE A 228 11.67 7.46 9.11
N THR A 229 12.13 6.65 10.06
CA THR A 229 13.03 5.53 9.80
C THR A 229 12.20 4.33 9.37
N PRO A 230 12.40 3.78 8.15
CA PRO A 230 11.68 2.60 7.71
C PRO A 230 11.91 1.38 8.61
N VAL A 231 10.94 0.46 8.63
CA VAL A 231 11.13 -0.84 9.26
C VAL A 231 12.02 -1.69 8.35
N GLU A 232 13.22 -2.01 8.83
CA GLU A 232 14.14 -2.89 8.11
C GLU A 232 14.06 -4.32 8.65
N PHE A 233 13.62 -5.24 7.79
CA PHE A 233 13.87 -6.66 7.95
C PHE A 233 15.21 -6.97 7.32
N LYS A 234 16.17 -7.42 8.12
CA LYS A 234 17.40 -7.99 7.59
C LYS A 234 17.02 -9.33 6.97
N GLY A 235 16.68 -9.35 5.69
CA GLY A 235 16.48 -10.59 4.96
C GLY A 235 17.78 -11.41 5.00
N ARG A 236 17.68 -12.72 5.20
CA ARG A 236 18.76 -13.61 4.78
C ARG A 236 18.77 -13.53 3.25
N SER A 237 19.75 -12.80 2.70
CA SER A 237 20.10 -12.72 1.28
C SER A 237 19.38 -11.65 0.43
N ALA A 238 19.99 -10.46 0.34
CA ALA A 238 19.90 -9.62 -0.85
C ALA A 238 20.64 -10.24 -2.06
N THR A 239 21.27 -11.40 -1.90
CA THR A 239 22.18 -12.03 -2.86
C THR A 239 21.58 -13.20 -3.66
N CYS A 240 20.41 -13.74 -3.30
CA CYS A 240 19.82 -14.87 -4.03
C CYS A 240 18.94 -14.42 -5.22
N GLN A 241 18.45 -13.18 -5.22
CA GLN A 241 17.53 -12.70 -6.26
C GLN A 241 18.23 -12.46 -7.60
N ASP A 242 19.48 -11.98 -7.57
CA ASP A 242 20.29 -11.83 -8.79
C ASP A 242 20.69 -13.19 -9.41
N GLU A 243 20.89 -14.22 -8.58
CA GLU A 243 21.18 -15.60 -9.04
C GLU A 243 19.93 -16.33 -9.55
N LEU A 244 18.76 -16.14 -8.92
CA LEU A 244 17.50 -16.78 -9.31
C LEU A 244 16.87 -16.16 -10.58
N GLU A 245 17.11 -14.87 -10.84
CA GLU A 245 16.64 -14.17 -12.05
C GLU A 245 17.54 -14.40 -13.28
N GLY A 246 18.57 -15.24 -13.18
CA GLY A 246 19.44 -15.59 -14.31
C GLY A 246 20.23 -14.40 -14.87
N LYS A 247 20.43 -13.34 -14.08
CA LYS A 247 21.26 -12.20 -14.47
C LYS A 247 22.72 -12.59 -14.26
N SER A 248 23.28 -13.23 -15.29
CA SER A 248 24.71 -13.45 -15.38
C SER A 248 25.45 -12.11 -15.18
N SER A 249 26.33 -12.07 -14.19
CA SER A 249 27.33 -11.03 -14.07
C SER A 249 28.11 -10.95 -15.39
N ALA A 250 28.27 -9.74 -15.92
CA ALA A 250 28.86 -9.45 -17.22
C ALA A 250 30.37 -9.75 -17.35
N ASN A 251 30.97 -10.52 -16.43
CA ASN A 251 32.36 -10.97 -16.52
C ASN A 251 32.41 -12.50 -16.42
N GLY A 252 32.65 -13.14 -17.57
CA GLY A 252 32.67 -14.59 -17.77
C GLY A 252 33.84 -15.33 -17.12
N TYR A 253 33.96 -15.29 -15.79
CA TYR A 253 34.79 -16.21 -15.03
C TYR A 253 34.01 -16.73 -13.80
N ARG A 254 33.53 -17.97 -13.89
CA ARG A 254 33.01 -18.73 -12.75
C ARG A 254 34.20 -19.18 -11.90
N THR A 255 34.51 -18.46 -10.84
CA THR A 255 35.27 -19.05 -9.72
C THR A 255 34.29 -19.91 -8.93
N VAL A 256 34.53 -21.21 -8.89
CA VAL A 256 33.63 -22.23 -8.33
C VAL A 256 33.65 -22.22 -6.78
N ASP A 257 34.46 -21.34 -6.16
CA ASP A 257 34.76 -21.43 -4.73
C ASP A 257 33.93 -20.55 -3.80
N LYS A 258 32.90 -19.85 -4.31
CA LYS A 258 31.91 -19.15 -3.47
C LYS A 258 30.48 -19.26 -4.01
N VAL A 259 30.07 -20.48 -4.38
CA VAL A 259 28.63 -20.76 -4.50
C VAL A 259 28.03 -20.58 -3.11
N ASN A 260 27.16 -19.58 -2.94
CA ASN A 260 26.40 -19.43 -1.72
C ASN A 260 25.43 -20.60 -1.61
N THR A 261 25.83 -21.69 -0.95
CA THR A 261 25.04 -22.93 -0.80
C THR A 261 23.68 -22.70 -0.14
N ALA A 262 23.45 -21.52 0.45
CA ALA A 262 22.13 -21.10 0.92
C ALA A 262 21.11 -20.88 -0.23
N CYS A 263 21.54 -20.57 -1.46
CA CYS A 263 20.64 -20.33 -2.59
C CYS A 263 20.38 -21.59 -3.45
N HIS A 264 21.04 -22.72 -3.17
CA HIS A 264 20.88 -23.99 -3.90
C HIS A 264 20.23 -25.11 -3.09
N ASP A 265 20.00 -24.91 -1.79
CA ASP A 265 19.20 -25.81 -0.98
C ASP A 265 17.77 -25.25 -0.85
N PRO A 266 16.74 -25.91 -1.43
CA PRO A 266 15.35 -25.49 -1.29
C PRO A 266 14.90 -25.32 0.17
N ARG A 267 15.54 -26.02 1.12
CA ARG A 267 15.25 -25.91 2.56
C ARG A 267 15.70 -24.58 3.16
N ASN A 268 16.64 -23.88 2.51
CA ASN A 268 17.11 -22.54 2.91
C ASN A 268 16.29 -21.40 2.26
N LEU A 269 15.34 -21.73 1.37
CA LEU A 269 14.42 -20.80 0.71
C LEU A 269 13.00 -20.80 1.32
N VAL A 270 12.80 -21.54 2.42
CA VAL A 270 11.59 -21.46 3.24
C VAL A 270 11.80 -20.37 4.30
N SER A 271 10.86 -19.44 4.43
CA SER A 271 10.87 -18.48 5.53
C SER A 271 10.99 -19.23 6.86
N PRO A 272 12.03 -19.00 7.69
CA PRO A 272 12.05 -19.53 9.05
C PRO A 272 11.00 -18.86 9.95
N ILE A 273 10.32 -17.83 9.42
CA ILE A 273 9.30 -17.06 10.09
C ILE A 273 7.95 -17.53 9.53
N ASP A 274 7.19 -18.22 10.35
CA ASP A 274 5.78 -18.44 10.11
C ASP A 274 5.09 -17.07 10.11
N VAL A 275 4.64 -16.64 8.93
CA VAL A 275 3.96 -15.35 8.73
C VAL A 275 2.46 -15.45 9.00
N ASP A 276 1.93 -16.65 9.19
CA ASP A 276 0.51 -16.85 9.42
C ASP A 276 0.09 -16.22 10.75
N LYS A 277 -0.98 -15.43 10.69
CA LYS A 277 -1.55 -14.70 11.84
C LYS A 277 -0.52 -13.79 12.55
N GLN A 278 0.56 -13.40 11.88
CA GLN A 278 1.53 -12.42 12.39
C GLN A 278 1.04 -11.00 12.12
N TRP A 279 0.30 -10.42 13.05
CA TRP A 279 -0.12 -9.03 12.95
C TRP A 279 -0.17 -8.33 14.30
N ILE A 280 -0.10 -7.01 14.28
CA ILE A 280 -0.32 -6.13 15.44
C ILE A 280 -1.17 -4.92 15.03
N ASN A 281 -1.98 -4.43 15.97
CA ASN A 281 -2.61 -3.12 15.87
C ASN A 281 -1.87 -2.17 16.80
N VAL A 282 -1.39 -1.05 16.25
CA VAL A 282 -0.63 -0.06 17.02
C VAL A 282 -1.43 1.23 17.07
N GLY A 283 -1.79 1.63 18.28
CA GLY A 283 -2.36 2.94 18.59
C GLY A 283 -1.25 3.94 18.87
N PHE A 284 -1.41 5.18 18.42
CA PHE A 284 -0.50 6.26 18.76
C PHE A 284 -1.15 7.63 18.55
N TRP A 285 -0.66 8.64 19.26
CA TRP A 285 -1.07 10.03 19.08
C TRP A 285 -0.07 10.80 18.22
N ILE A 286 -0.57 11.58 17.28
CA ILE A 286 0.20 12.62 16.58
C ILE A 286 -0.12 13.95 17.23
N THR A 287 0.86 14.57 17.88
CA THR A 287 0.70 15.85 18.59
C THR A 287 0.52 17.01 17.59
N PRO A 288 -0.01 18.17 18.03
CA PRO A 288 -0.06 19.39 17.23
C PRO A 288 1.33 19.85 16.74
N GLU A 289 2.37 19.58 17.53
CA GLU A 289 3.77 19.89 17.20
C GLU A 289 4.35 18.93 16.16
N GLY A 290 3.61 17.87 15.80
CA GLY A 290 4.00 16.90 14.80
C GLY A 290 4.93 15.80 15.32
N THR A 291 4.96 15.56 16.63
CA THR A 291 5.66 14.42 17.23
C THR A 291 4.69 13.26 17.50
N VAL A 292 5.23 12.06 17.66
CA VAL A 292 4.44 10.88 18.05
C VAL A 292 4.63 10.61 19.53
N ARG A 293 3.54 10.29 20.22
CA ARG A 293 3.54 9.86 21.63
C ARG A 293 2.58 8.71 21.87
N ASP A 294 2.71 8.12 23.06
CA ASP A 294 1.79 7.09 23.58
C ASP A 294 1.59 5.94 22.58
N ILE A 295 2.70 5.40 22.08
CA ILE A 295 2.70 4.26 21.17
C ILE A 295 2.36 3.01 21.97
N GLU A 296 1.27 2.34 21.59
CA GLU A 296 0.76 1.17 22.28
C GLU A 296 0.36 0.07 21.31
N ILE A 297 0.68 -1.18 21.65
CA ILE A 297 0.18 -2.34 20.92
C ILE A 297 -1.18 -2.72 21.51
N LEU A 298 -2.25 -2.33 20.81
CA LEU A 298 -3.64 -2.56 21.23
C LEU A 298 -4.03 -4.04 21.13
N GLN A 299 -3.58 -4.70 20.07
CA GLN A 299 -3.92 -6.09 19.77
C GLN A 299 -2.78 -6.76 19.01
N ARG A 300 -2.70 -8.09 19.13
CA ARG A 300 -1.75 -8.95 18.41
C ARG A 300 -2.46 -10.20 17.91
N GLY A 301 -1.96 -10.76 16.83
CA GLY A 301 -2.44 -12.04 16.32
C GLY A 301 -2.16 -13.19 17.28
N SER A 302 -3.00 -14.22 17.23
CA SER A 302 -2.94 -15.37 18.15
C SER A 302 -1.68 -16.22 17.98
N ALA A 303 -1.02 -16.16 16.83
CA ALA A 303 0.26 -16.82 16.59
C ALA A 303 1.45 -15.87 16.70
N TYR A 304 1.26 -14.63 17.16
CA TYR A 304 2.32 -13.61 17.20
C TYR A 304 3.60 -14.14 17.85
N VAL A 305 4.73 -14.08 17.13
CA VAL A 305 6.05 -14.44 17.64
C VAL A 305 7.13 -13.43 17.23
N GLY A 306 8.23 -13.44 17.98
CA GLY A 306 9.39 -12.58 17.74
C GLY A 306 9.25 -11.19 18.36
N ASP A 307 10.14 -10.29 17.95
CA ASP A 307 10.26 -8.93 18.49
C ASP A 307 10.12 -7.85 17.41
N TRP A 308 9.60 -8.21 16.23
CA TRP A 308 9.45 -7.30 15.10
C TRP A 308 8.51 -6.13 15.40
N SER A 309 7.62 -6.25 16.39
CA SER A 309 6.82 -5.11 16.87
C SER A 309 7.69 -3.99 17.41
N LYS A 310 8.83 -4.29 18.04
CA LYS A 310 9.76 -3.27 18.54
C LYS A 310 10.37 -2.46 17.40
N LYS A 311 10.57 -3.08 16.23
CA LYS A 311 11.02 -2.36 15.02
C LYS A 311 9.92 -1.44 14.51
N VAL A 312 8.66 -1.89 14.53
CA VAL A 312 7.50 -1.07 14.17
C VAL A 312 7.33 0.10 15.13
N GLU A 313 7.40 -0.12 16.44
CA GLU A 313 7.31 0.92 17.47
C GLU A 313 8.42 1.96 17.31
N ARG A 314 9.67 1.54 17.07
CA ARG A 314 10.78 2.46 16.75
C ARG A 314 10.53 3.26 15.48
N ALA A 315 10.04 2.61 14.42
CA ALA A 315 9.70 3.28 13.18
C ALA A 315 8.59 4.31 13.39
N ILE A 316 7.55 3.99 14.17
CA ILE A 316 6.48 4.92 14.53
C ILE A 316 7.01 6.08 15.39
N GLY A 317 7.83 5.81 16.42
CA GLY A 317 8.42 6.85 17.27
C GLY A 317 9.41 7.77 16.55
N SER A 318 10.00 7.28 15.46
CA SER A 318 10.84 8.10 14.57
C SER A 318 10.04 9.02 13.65
N ARG A 319 8.72 8.83 13.53
CA ARG A 319 7.89 9.66 12.66
C ARG A 319 7.91 11.11 13.14
N ARG A 320 8.09 12.01 12.19
CA ARG A 320 7.93 13.45 12.36
C ARG A 320 6.87 13.90 11.39
N TYR A 321 5.93 14.68 11.87
CA TYR A 321 4.87 15.29 11.10
C TYR A 321 5.07 16.80 11.08
N ALA A 322 4.49 17.45 10.09
CA ALA A 322 4.44 18.90 10.08
C ALA A 322 3.57 19.38 11.24
N PRO A 323 3.96 20.46 11.94
CA PRO A 323 3.09 21.11 12.89
C PRO A 323 1.75 21.46 12.23
N TRP A 324 0.66 21.21 12.92
CA TRP A 324 -0.69 21.34 12.37
C TRP A 324 -1.66 21.83 13.45
N ARG A 325 -2.81 22.34 13.03
CA ARG A 325 -3.84 22.84 13.96
C ARG A 325 -5.01 21.84 14.02
N PRO A 326 -5.23 21.17 15.17
CA PRO A 326 -6.42 20.35 15.36
C PRO A 326 -7.69 21.20 15.26
N GLN A 327 -8.71 20.68 14.58
CA GLN A 327 -9.99 21.41 14.42
C GLN A 327 -10.69 21.69 15.75
N SER A 328 -10.51 20.82 16.76
CA SER A 328 -11.18 20.89 18.06
C SER A 328 -10.27 21.35 19.21
N GLY A 329 -9.05 21.84 18.94
CA GLY A 329 -8.08 22.17 20.00
C GLY A 329 -7.65 20.97 20.87
N GLY A 330 -7.94 19.75 20.42
CA GLY A 330 -7.67 18.52 21.15
C GLY A 330 -6.18 18.15 21.24
N PRO A 331 -5.86 17.08 22.00
CA PRO A 331 -4.49 16.66 22.33
C PRO A 331 -3.65 16.12 21.16
N GLY A 332 -4.15 16.25 19.93
CA GLY A 332 -3.59 15.67 18.71
C GLY A 332 -4.61 14.84 17.93
N LEU A 333 -4.10 14.05 16.98
CA LEU A 333 -4.86 13.07 16.21
C LEU A 333 -4.47 11.67 16.68
N TYR A 334 -5.44 10.91 17.19
CA TYR A 334 -5.23 9.50 17.47
C TYR A 334 -5.33 8.69 16.18
N ARG A 335 -4.40 7.75 15.97
CA ARG A 335 -4.41 6.82 14.83
C ARG A 335 -4.22 5.40 15.30
N ILE A 336 -4.83 4.48 14.56
CA ILE A 336 -4.65 3.05 14.71
C ILE A 336 -4.18 2.48 13.38
N GLU A 337 -3.02 1.85 13.37
CA GLU A 337 -2.47 1.19 12.19
C GLU A 337 -2.32 -0.32 12.43
N ARG A 338 -2.83 -1.12 11.50
CA ARG A 338 -2.58 -2.55 11.42
C ARG A 338 -1.32 -2.82 10.61
N TYR A 339 -0.44 -3.61 11.20
CA TYR A 339 0.75 -4.17 10.56
C TYR A 339 0.60 -5.68 10.48
N SER A 340 0.70 -6.24 9.28
CA SER A 340 0.74 -7.70 9.07
C SER A 340 2.08 -8.07 8.47
N MET A 341 2.81 -8.94 9.15
CA MET A 341 3.99 -9.56 8.57
C MET A 341 3.51 -10.63 7.60
N THR A 342 4.01 -10.57 6.37
CA THR A 342 3.65 -11.50 5.31
C THR A 342 4.85 -11.75 4.42
N ALA A 343 4.75 -12.71 3.50
CA ALA A 343 5.77 -12.97 2.51
C ALA A 343 5.11 -13.35 1.17
N PRO A 344 5.63 -12.87 0.03
CA PRO A 344 5.17 -13.32 -1.27
C PRO A 344 5.23 -14.84 -1.37
N TYR A 345 4.23 -15.45 -1.98
CA TYR A 345 4.36 -16.84 -2.37
C TYR A 345 5.13 -17.00 -3.68
N PHE A 346 5.84 -18.11 -3.82
CA PHE A 346 6.50 -18.54 -5.05
C PHE A 346 6.46 -20.06 -5.19
N VAL A 347 6.78 -20.56 -6.38
CA VAL A 347 7.00 -21.99 -6.62
C VAL A 347 8.50 -22.18 -6.84
N PRO A 348 9.23 -22.86 -5.93
CA PRO A 348 10.64 -23.14 -6.11
C PRO A 348 10.90 -23.95 -7.39
N THR A 349 12.01 -23.68 -8.06
CA THR A 349 12.44 -24.47 -9.23
C THR A 349 12.52 -25.96 -8.86
N GLY A 350 11.86 -26.82 -9.63
CA GLY A 350 11.80 -28.26 -9.36
C GLY A 350 10.74 -28.70 -8.34
N SER A 351 9.93 -27.78 -7.81
CA SER A 351 8.76 -28.07 -6.97
C SER A 351 7.46 -27.79 -7.72
N THR A 352 6.39 -28.52 -7.38
CA THR A 352 5.00 -28.17 -7.74
C THR A 352 4.23 -27.54 -6.58
N LEU A 353 4.81 -27.55 -5.39
CA LEU A 353 4.23 -26.98 -4.19
C LEU A 353 4.62 -25.50 -4.07
N ARG A 354 3.60 -24.67 -3.91
CA ARG A 354 3.70 -23.25 -3.63
C ARG A 354 4.11 -23.03 -2.17
N GLN A 355 5.03 -22.11 -1.92
CA GLN A 355 5.60 -21.83 -0.60
C GLN A 355 5.81 -20.32 -0.40
N HIS A 356 5.87 -19.87 0.85
CA HIS A 356 6.24 -18.49 1.17
C HIS A 356 7.73 -18.24 0.93
N SER A 357 8.03 -17.10 0.31
CA SER A 357 9.38 -16.56 0.18
C SER A 357 10.01 -16.29 1.55
N THR A 358 11.34 -16.36 1.63
CA THR A 358 12.12 -15.89 2.78
C THR A 358 12.11 -14.37 2.94
N GLN A 359 11.63 -13.64 1.93
CA GLN A 359 11.53 -12.19 1.95
C GLN A 359 10.24 -11.74 2.65
N THR A 360 10.33 -11.54 3.96
CA THR A 360 9.23 -10.97 4.75
C THR A 360 9.06 -9.49 4.47
N THR A 361 7.81 -9.05 4.42
CA THR A 361 7.40 -7.65 4.29
C THR A 361 6.30 -7.32 5.32
N LEU A 362 6.02 -6.02 5.47
CA LEU A 362 4.89 -5.54 6.27
C LEU A 362 3.82 -4.94 5.37
N GLU A 363 2.61 -5.49 5.49
CA GLU A 363 1.40 -4.89 4.94
C GLU A 363 0.77 -3.99 5.99
N ILE A 364 0.51 -2.74 5.61
CA ILE A 364 -0.01 -1.71 6.50
C ILE A 364 -1.45 -1.34 6.09
N ALA A 365 -2.33 -1.19 7.07
CA ALA A 365 -3.65 -0.62 6.89
C ALA A 365 -3.94 0.40 8.00
N ASP A 366 -4.43 1.58 7.63
CA ASP A 366 -5.01 2.52 8.60
C ASP A 366 -6.42 2.03 8.95
N ILE A 367 -6.65 1.78 10.23
CA ILE A 367 -7.92 1.28 10.78
C ILE A 367 -8.51 2.27 11.80
N THR A 368 -8.08 3.54 11.77
CA THR A 368 -8.47 4.58 12.74
C THR A 368 -9.98 4.85 12.76
N ALA A 369 -10.62 4.86 11.60
CA ALA A 369 -12.03 5.22 11.43
C ALA A 369 -12.91 4.01 11.04
N TRP A 370 -12.49 2.81 11.42
CA TRP A 370 -13.12 1.56 10.99
C TRP A 370 -14.21 1.09 11.95
#